data_AF-A0A397UE60-F1
#
_entry.id   AF-A0A397UE60-F1
#
_cell.length_a   1.000
_cell.length_b   1.000
_cell.length_c   1.000
_cell.angle_alpha   90.00
_cell.angle_beta   90.00
_cell.angle_gamma   90.00
#
_symmetry.space_group_name_H-M   'P 1'
#
loop_
_entity.id
_entity.type
_entity.pdbx_description
1 polymer ?
#
loop_
_entity_poly.entity_id
_entity_poly.type
_entity_poly.pdbx_seq_one_letter_code
_entity_poly.pdbx_strand_id
1 'polypeptide(L)'
;MGGGPEHPWWGNLGGPVQRHIVTYSISPYKQRLFVGALSHGVFNTYRRVSSQAFYVGVPVFIGLLIYYKGSERHEYYSTKAAKKLEK
;
A
#
# COMPACT_ATOMS: atom_id res chain seq x y z
N MET A 1 -31.72 -12.76 8.78
CA MET A 1 -30.26 -12.69 8.54
C MET A 1 -29.93 -11.26 8.12
N GLY A 2 -28.88 -10.69 8.70
CA GLY A 2 -28.64 -9.24 8.82
C GLY A 2 -28.82 -8.44 7.52
N GLY A 3 -29.58 -7.35 7.63
CA GLY A 3 -29.87 -6.42 6.54
C GLY A 3 -30.13 -5.03 7.10
N GLY A 4 -29.18 -4.54 7.89
CA GLY A 4 -29.17 -3.16 8.38
C GLY A 4 -28.31 -2.27 7.48
N PRO A 5 -28.42 -0.94 7.57
CA PRO A 5 -27.60 -0.01 6.78
C PRO A 5 -26.09 -0.26 6.93
N GLU A 6 -25.67 -0.65 8.13
CA GLU A 6 -24.28 -0.98 8.48
C GLU A 6 -23.81 -2.33 7.90
N HIS A 7 -24.77 -3.24 7.65
CA HIS A 7 -24.52 -4.63 7.24
C HIS A 7 -25.44 -5.00 6.07
N PRO A 8 -25.12 -4.53 4.86
CA PRO A 8 -25.91 -4.78 3.67
C PRO A 8 -25.90 -6.27 3.28
N TRP A 9 -26.97 -6.69 2.60
CA TRP A 9 -27.09 -8.01 2.00
C TRP A 9 -27.52 -7.91 0.53
N TRP A 10 -27.39 -8.98 -0.23
CA TRP A 10 -27.91 -9.04 -1.59
C TRP A 10 -29.39 -8.65 -1.62
N GLY A 11 -29.72 -7.64 -2.43
CA GLY A 11 -31.07 -7.06 -2.52
C GLY A 11 -31.34 -5.87 -1.60
N ASN A 12 -30.50 -5.61 -0.58
CA ASN A 12 -30.56 -4.42 0.26
C ASN A 12 -29.14 -3.94 0.61
N LEU A 13 -28.52 -3.24 -0.35
CA LEU A 13 -27.12 -2.82 -0.26
C LEU A 13 -26.90 -1.48 0.49
N GLY A 14 -27.97 -0.83 0.96
CA GLY A 14 -27.88 0.44 1.70
C GLY A 14 -27.41 1.65 0.89
N GLY A 15 -27.11 1.50 -0.40
CA GLY A 15 -26.71 2.59 -1.29
C GLY A 15 -27.87 3.39 -1.87
N PRO A 16 -27.59 4.53 -2.53
CA PRO A 16 -28.61 5.31 -3.22
C PRO A 16 -29.28 4.50 -4.35
N VAL A 17 -30.54 4.83 -4.65
CA VAL A 17 -31.29 4.18 -5.73
C VAL A 17 -30.64 4.50 -7.08
N GLN A 18 -30.15 3.47 -7.76
CA GLN A 18 -29.58 3.57 -9.10
C GLN A 18 -30.65 3.29 -10.16
N ARG A 19 -30.81 4.16 -11.15
CA ARG A 19 -31.72 3.99 -12.29
C ARG A 19 -30.96 4.29 -13.59
N HIS A 20 -31.30 3.57 -14.66
CA HIS A 20 -30.78 3.79 -16.02
C HIS A 20 -29.27 3.56 -16.21
N ILE A 21 -28.65 2.67 -15.42
CA ILE A 21 -27.25 2.23 -15.63
C ILE A 21 -27.27 0.85 -16.28
N VAL A 22 -26.66 0.73 -17.46
CA VAL A 22 -26.55 -0.55 -18.18
C VAL A 22 -25.09 -1.01 -18.16
N THR A 23 -24.87 -2.23 -17.67
CA THR A 23 -23.53 -2.82 -17.55
C THR A 23 -23.42 -4.00 -18.51
N TYR A 24 -22.34 -4.02 -19.29
CA TYR A 24 -22.02 -5.12 -20.20
C TYR A 24 -20.80 -5.88 -19.69
N SER A 25 -20.82 -7.20 -19.83
CA SER A 25 -19.69 -8.07 -19.51
C SER A 25 -19.54 -9.17 -20.55
N ILE A 26 -18.32 -9.69 -20.69
CA ILE A 26 -18.00 -10.83 -21.56
C ILE A 26 -17.54 -11.97 -20.66
N SER A 27 -17.90 -13.20 -21.02
CA SER A 27 -17.46 -14.39 -20.30
C SER A 27 -15.92 -14.48 -20.25
N PRO A 28 -15.32 -14.77 -19.08
CA PRO A 28 -13.86 -14.84 -18.95
C PRO A 28 -13.23 -15.94 -19.82
N TYR A 29 -13.97 -17.00 -20.14
CA TYR A 29 -13.52 -18.08 -21.05
C TYR A 29 -13.41 -17.63 -22.51
N LYS A 30 -13.97 -16.47 -22.86
CA LYS A 30 -13.87 -15.86 -24.19
C LYS A 30 -12.79 -14.77 -24.25
N GLN A 31 -12.14 -14.44 -23.13
CA GLN A 31 -11.10 -13.42 -23.04
C GLN A 31 -9.71 -14.05 -22.91
N ARG A 32 -8.68 -13.30 -23.32
CA ARG A 32 -7.28 -13.65 -23.03
C ARG A 32 -6.93 -13.13 -21.64
N LEU A 33 -6.53 -14.02 -20.72
CA LEU A 33 -6.31 -13.68 -19.30
C LEU A 33 -5.23 -12.60 -19.06
N PHE A 34 -4.13 -12.62 -19.82
CA PHE A 34 -2.97 -11.72 -19.61
C PHE A 34 -2.74 -10.73 -20.77
N VAL A 35 -3.79 -10.44 -21.54
CA VAL A 35 -3.65 -9.44 -22.61
C VAL A 35 -3.25 -8.09 -22.01
N GLY A 36 -2.18 -7.49 -22.52
CA GLY A 36 -1.70 -6.19 -22.06
C GLY A 36 -0.97 -6.18 -20.71
N ALA A 37 -0.73 -7.33 -20.07
CA ALA A 37 -0.07 -7.40 -18.76
C ALA A 37 1.33 -6.77 -18.78
N LEU A 38 2.12 -7.03 -19.83
CA LEU A 38 3.45 -6.43 -19.99
C LEU A 38 3.41 -5.07 -20.67
N SER A 39 2.64 -4.93 -21.77
CA SER A 39 2.62 -3.69 -22.56
C SER A 39 1.95 -2.51 -21.85
N HIS A 40 0.92 -2.76 -21.04
CA HIS A 40 0.20 -1.72 -20.29
C HIS A 40 0.37 -1.85 -18.79
N GLY A 41 0.42 -3.09 -18.28
CA GLY A 41 0.49 -3.34 -16.84
C GLY A 41 1.77 -2.76 -16.21
N VAL A 42 2.94 -2.93 -16.83
CA VAL A 42 4.21 -2.41 -16.30
C VAL A 42 4.18 -0.89 -16.14
N PHE A 43 3.80 -0.16 -17.19
CA PHE A 43 3.75 1.31 -17.14
C PHE A 43 2.66 1.83 -16.20
N ASN A 44 1.50 1.17 -16.14
CA ASN A 44 0.45 1.53 -15.21
C ASN A 44 0.84 1.27 -13.75
N THR A 45 1.57 0.18 -13.48
CA THR A 45 2.12 -0.12 -12.16
C THR A 45 3.15 0.94 -11.77
N TYR A 46 4.09 1.28 -12.66
CA TYR A 46 5.06 2.35 -12.41
C TYR A 46 4.36 3.67 -12.08
N ARG A 47 3.39 4.09 -12.90
CA ARG A 47 2.60 5.32 -12.68
C ARG A 47 1.90 5.34 -11.32
N ARG A 48 1.41 4.19 -10.85
CA ARG A 48 0.72 4.04 -9.55
C ARG A 48 1.69 4.05 -8.37
N VAL A 49 2.86 3.42 -8.52
CA VAL A 49 3.88 3.37 -7.48
C VAL A 49 4.56 4.74 -7.34
N SER A 50 4.87 5.40 -8.46
CA SER A 50 5.52 6.70 -8.47
C SER A 50 4.67 7.79 -7.79
N SER A 51 3.34 7.73 -7.90
CA SER A 51 2.46 8.69 -7.23
C SER A 51 2.41 8.52 -5.70
N GLN A 52 2.77 7.34 -5.19
CA GLN A 52 2.82 7.05 -3.76
C GLN A 52 4.25 7.04 -3.19
N ALA A 53 5.26 7.13 -4.06
CA ALA A 53 6.66 6.99 -3.70
C ALA A 53 7.11 7.99 -2.63
N PHE A 54 6.59 9.22 -2.62
CA PHE A 54 6.94 10.20 -1.58
C PHE A 54 6.25 9.92 -0.24
N TYR A 55 5.00 9.48 -0.25
CA TYR A 55 4.26 9.18 0.96
C TYR A 55 4.86 8.00 1.74
N VAL A 56 5.43 7.02 1.03
CA VAL A 56 6.08 5.86 1.65
C VAL A 56 7.60 6.08 1.78
N GLY A 57 8.23 6.60 0.73
CA GLY A 57 9.69 6.72 0.65
C GLY A 57 10.27 7.72 1.65
N VAL A 58 9.62 8.86 1.87
CA VAL A 58 10.10 9.87 2.84
C VAL A 58 10.12 9.33 4.27
N PRO A 59 9.04 8.76 4.84
CA PRO A 59 9.08 8.24 6.20
C PRO A 59 10.02 7.03 6.34
N VAL A 60 10.08 6.15 5.33
CA VAL A 60 11.03 5.02 5.34
C VAL A 60 12.48 5.52 5.35
N PHE A 61 12.81 6.49 4.50
CA PHE A 61 14.15 7.06 4.44
C PHE A 61 14.56 7.70 5.77
N ILE A 62 13.68 8.52 6.36
CA ILE A 62 13.93 9.14 7.67
C ILE A 62 14.09 8.08 8.76
N GLY A 63 13.22 7.06 8.78
CA GLY A 63 13.30 5.96 9.74
C GLY A 63 14.62 5.20 9.66
N LEU A 64 15.11 4.93 8.45
CA LEU A 64 16.41 4.29 8.23
C LEU A 64 17.57 5.18 8.72
N LEU A 65 17.52 6.48 8.45
CA LEU A 65 18.56 7.41 8.94
C LEU A 65 18.63 7.44 10.47
N ILE A 66 17.48 7.49 11.14
CA ILE A 66 17.41 7.46 12.60
C ILE A 66 17.94 6.12 13.13
N TYR A 67 17.53 5.01 12.51
CA TYR A 67 17.97 3.67 12.89
C TYR A 67 19.49 3.51 12.81
N TYR A 68 20.12 3.88 11.68
CA TYR A 68 21.56 3.76 11.50
C TYR A 68 22.33 4.61 12.53
N LYS A 69 21.94 5.87 12.72
CA LYS A 69 22.58 6.74 13.71
C LYS A 69 22.39 6.23 15.14
N GLY A 70 21.21 5.72 15.46
CA GLY A 70 20.90 5.13 16.75
C GLY A 70 21.73 3.89 17.04
N SER A 71 21.87 2.99 16.05
CA SER A 71 22.66 1.77 16.19
C SER A 71 24.14 2.05 16.37
N GLU A 72 24.72 2.93 15.56
CA GLU A 72 26.13 3.31 15.68
C GLU A 72 26.42 3.93 17.05
N ARG A 73 25.52 4.82 17.52
CA ARG A 73 25.66 5.45 18.83
C ARG A 73 25.51 4.44 19.97
N HIS A 74 24.59 3.49 19.85
CA HIS A 74 24.40 2.42 20.84
C HIS A 74 25.63 1.50 20.95
N GLU A 75 26.24 1.15 19.81
CA GLU A 75 27.47 0.36 19.76
C GLU A 75 28.65 1.12 20.39
N TYR A 76 28.79 2.41 20.10
CA TYR A 76 29.80 3.27 20.71
C TYR A 76 29.68 3.29 22.24
N TYR A 77 28.48 3.50 22.79
CA TYR A 77 28.24 3.50 24.25
C TYR A 77 28.48 2.14 24.91
N SER A 78 28.37 1.06 24.15
CA SER A 78 28.68 -0.29 24.63
C SER A 78 30.19 -0.54 24.78
N THR A 79 31.03 0.32 24.19
CA THR A 79 32.49 0.19 24.19
C THR A 79 33.13 0.76 25.47
N LYS A 80 34.27 0.20 25.88
CA LYS A 80 35.04 0.67 27.05
C LYS A 80 35.49 2.14 26.93
N ALA A 81 35.77 2.60 25.72
CA ALA A 81 36.17 3.98 25.45
C ALA A 81 35.09 5.00 25.86
N ALA A 82 33.82 4.71 25.56
CA ALA A 82 32.71 5.55 25.98
C ALA A 82 32.53 5.53 27.51
N LYS A 83 32.62 4.36 28.15
CA LYS A 83 32.57 4.23 29.62
C LYS A 83 33.68 4.97 30.36
N LYS A 84 34.83 5.19 29.70
CA LYS A 84 35.95 5.95 30.26
C LYS A 84 35.76 7.47 30.16
N LEU A 85 35.01 7.94 29.15
CA LEU A 85 34.67 9.36 28.98
C LEU A 85 33.58 9.85 29.96
N GLU A 86 32.74 8.94 30.45
CA GLU A 86 31.70 9.25 31.45
C GLU A 86 32.23 9.33 32.89
N LYS A 87 33.48 8.92 33.16
CA LYS A 87 34.08 8.86 34.49
C LYS A 87 35.03 10.03 34.72
#